data_AF-A0A7W4VVP9-F1
#
_entry.id   AF-A0A7W4VVP9-F1
#
_cell.length_a   1.000
_cell.length_b   1.000
_cell.length_c   1.000
_cell.angle_alpha   90.00
_cell.angle_beta   90.00
_cell.angle_gamma   90.00
#
_symmetry.space_group_name_H-M   'P 1'
#
loop_
_entity.id
_entity.type
_entity.pdbx_description
1 polymer ?
#
loop_
_entity_poly.entity_id
_entity_poly.type
_entity_poly.pdbx_seq_one_letter_code
_entity_poly.pdbx_strand_id
1 'polypeptide(L)'
;MSDESLLEIEADPTVTHHACDHCEQAFQRVTGYVYRGGDAHAAYFASCYHHGCHEVFIDVVFSPTWEDGADDHVTFGCRVGPIEGQEHPGASLMTGAEAFADGPLFGRKLSREQALSHPLLPDFWSLVDHVLVNDEVVRDHIYGPDVRFA
;
A
#
# COMPACT_ATOMS: atom_id res chain seq x y z
N MET A 1 -26.93 -14.36 -7.33
CA MET A 1 -25.45 -14.31 -7.41
C MET A 1 -25.11 -12.97 -6.82
N SER A 2 -24.71 -12.94 -5.56
CA SER A 2 -24.57 -11.72 -4.78
C SER A 2 -23.33 -10.95 -5.20
N ASP A 3 -23.56 -9.73 -5.62
CA ASP A 3 -22.60 -8.69 -5.89
C ASP A 3 -22.19 -8.08 -4.52
N GLU A 4 -21.24 -8.70 -3.81
CA GLU A 4 -20.97 -8.39 -2.39
C GLU A 4 -19.48 -8.32 -1.98
N SER A 5 -18.52 -8.09 -2.89
CA SER A 5 -17.12 -7.83 -2.46
C SER A 5 -16.22 -7.22 -3.55
N LEU A 6 -16.65 -6.19 -4.28
CA LEU A 6 -15.71 -5.44 -5.11
C LEU A 6 -15.03 -4.36 -4.26
N LEU A 7 -13.69 -4.35 -4.29
CA LEU A 7 -12.93 -3.20 -3.82
C LEU A 7 -12.97 -2.11 -4.90
N GLU A 8 -13.09 -0.87 -4.48
CA GLU A 8 -13.08 0.30 -5.35
C GLU A 8 -12.13 1.36 -4.78
N ILE A 9 -11.14 1.79 -5.57
CA ILE A 9 -10.30 2.94 -5.23
C ILE A 9 -11.09 4.21 -5.52
N GLU A 10 -11.07 5.16 -4.58
CA GLU A 10 -11.65 6.49 -4.79
C GLU A 10 -11.08 7.13 -6.07
N ALA A 11 -11.94 7.84 -6.81
CA ALA A 11 -11.47 8.61 -7.96
C ALA A 11 -10.42 9.64 -7.54
N ASP A 12 -9.42 9.83 -8.39
CA ASP A 12 -8.37 10.84 -8.24
C ASP A 12 -7.58 10.73 -6.91
N PRO A 13 -6.88 9.59 -6.65
CA PRO A 13 -6.04 9.47 -5.47
C PRO A 13 -4.98 10.58 -5.44
N THR A 14 -4.63 11.03 -4.25
CA THR A 14 -3.71 12.15 -4.08
C THR A 14 -2.28 11.71 -4.36
N VAL A 15 -1.64 12.33 -5.36
CA VAL A 15 -0.24 12.09 -5.71
C VAL A 15 0.63 13.24 -5.21
N THR A 16 1.65 12.92 -4.42
CA THR A 16 2.63 13.87 -3.91
C THR A 16 4.05 13.48 -4.35
N HIS A 17 4.94 14.46 -4.47
CA HIS A 17 6.32 14.25 -4.89
C HIS A 17 7.27 14.53 -3.73
N HIS A 18 8.25 13.65 -3.55
CA HIS A 18 9.18 13.67 -2.44
C HIS A 18 10.59 13.36 -2.93
N ALA A 19 11.60 13.57 -2.08
CA ALA A 19 12.97 13.13 -2.30
C ALA A 19 13.35 12.10 -1.24
N CYS A 20 14.09 11.06 -1.63
CA CYS A 20 14.58 10.06 -0.69
C CYS A 20 15.68 10.65 0.21
N ASP A 21 15.56 10.51 1.53
CA ASP A 21 16.55 11.07 2.48
C ASP A 21 17.95 10.45 2.34
N HIS A 22 18.07 9.24 1.77
CA HIS A 22 19.34 8.54 1.61
C HIS A 22 20.10 8.96 0.34
N CYS A 23 19.40 9.13 -0.79
CA CYS A 23 20.03 9.34 -2.10
C CYS A 23 19.48 10.53 -2.90
N GLU A 24 18.53 11.28 -2.34
CA GLU A 24 17.88 12.47 -2.92
C GLU A 24 17.09 12.22 -4.21
N GLN A 25 17.01 10.98 -4.68
CA GLN A 25 16.19 10.61 -5.83
C GLN A 25 14.73 10.94 -5.58
N ALA A 26 14.10 11.56 -6.57
CA ALA A 26 12.68 11.89 -6.52
C ALA A 26 11.85 10.60 -6.50
N PHE A 27 10.72 10.62 -5.79
CA PHE A 27 9.74 9.55 -5.81
C PHE A 27 8.32 10.09 -5.66
N GLN A 28 7.35 9.33 -6.13
CA GLN A 28 5.94 9.65 -5.97
C GLN A 28 5.35 8.88 -4.79
N ARG A 29 4.48 9.54 -4.02
CA ARG A 29 3.63 8.90 -3.03
C ARG A 29 2.19 9.09 -3.40
N VAL A 30 1.48 7.97 -3.54
CA VAL A 30 0.04 7.96 -3.76
C VAL A 30 -0.66 7.69 -2.44
N THR A 31 -1.67 8.48 -2.14
CA THR A 31 -2.61 8.28 -1.03
C THR A 31 -4.00 8.11 -1.61
N GLY A 32 -4.65 6.99 -1.35
CA GLY A 32 -6.01 6.75 -1.81
C GLY A 32 -6.86 6.06 -0.76
N TYR A 33 -8.17 6.22 -0.91
CA TYR A 33 -9.17 5.53 -0.10
C TYR A 33 -9.74 4.36 -0.91
N VAL A 34 -10.08 3.29 -0.20
CA VAL A 34 -10.69 2.09 -0.79
C VAL A 34 -12.02 1.84 -0.11
N TYR A 35 -13.03 1.63 -0.94
CA TYR A 35 -14.38 1.27 -0.54
C TYR A 35 -14.63 -0.21 -0.80
N ARG A 36 -15.51 -0.82 -0.01
CA ARG A 36 -16.03 -2.17 -0.25
C ARG A 36 -17.55 -2.12 -0.16
N GLY A 37 -18.23 -2.39 -1.28
CA GLY A 37 -19.69 -2.29 -1.32
C GLY A 37 -20.23 -0.88 -1.04
N GLY A 38 -19.45 0.16 -1.35
CA GLY A 38 -19.80 1.56 -1.11
C GLY A 38 -19.41 2.11 0.27
N ASP A 39 -19.02 1.26 1.22
CA ASP A 39 -18.58 1.67 2.56
C ASP A 39 -17.06 1.85 2.62
N ALA A 40 -16.60 2.83 3.40
CA ALA A 40 -15.17 3.06 3.65
C ALA A 40 -14.54 1.81 4.26
N HIS A 41 -13.49 1.30 3.61
CA HIS A 41 -12.87 0.04 3.99
C HIS A 41 -11.42 0.24 4.46
N ALA A 42 -10.64 0.99 3.68
CA ALA A 42 -9.22 1.19 3.94
C ALA A 42 -8.70 2.51 3.38
N ALA A 43 -7.54 2.95 3.85
CA ALA A 43 -6.70 3.92 3.14
C ALA A 43 -5.35 3.28 2.83
N TYR A 44 -4.78 3.57 1.66
CA TYR A 44 -3.43 3.11 1.31
C TYR A 44 -2.48 4.27 1.05
N PHE A 45 -1.20 4.01 1.28
CA PHE A 45 -0.08 4.90 0.99
C PHE A 45 0.96 4.10 0.21
N ALA A 46 1.17 4.44 -1.05
CA ALA A 46 2.11 3.76 -1.93
C ALA A 46 3.29 4.68 -2.25
N SER A 47 4.47 4.41 -1.68
CA SER A 47 5.69 5.17 -1.94
C SER A 47 6.53 4.48 -3.04
N CYS A 48 6.52 5.06 -4.24
CA CYS A 48 7.08 4.50 -5.48
C CYS A 48 8.54 4.94 -5.68
N TYR A 49 9.49 4.26 -5.06
CA TYR A 49 10.91 4.61 -5.09
C TYR A 49 11.65 4.11 -6.33
N HIS A 50 12.69 4.87 -6.73
CA HIS A 50 13.59 4.56 -7.85
C HIS A 50 15.05 4.29 -7.43
N HIS A 51 15.33 3.99 -6.17
CA HIS A 51 16.71 3.86 -5.71
C HIS A 51 17.33 2.50 -6.14
N GLY A 52 18.08 2.52 -7.23
CA GLY A 52 18.75 1.34 -7.79
C GLY A 52 17.81 0.38 -8.54
N CYS A 53 16.56 0.25 -8.10
CA CYS A 53 15.49 -0.45 -8.81
C CYS A 53 14.12 0.21 -8.55
N HIS A 54 13.10 -0.19 -9.31
CA HIS A 54 11.71 0.18 -9.05
C HIS A 54 11.15 -0.69 -7.93
N GLU A 55 10.79 -0.07 -6.82
CA GLU A 55 10.03 -0.72 -5.76
C GLU A 55 8.98 0.22 -5.19
N VAL A 56 7.94 -0.37 -4.61
CA VAL A 56 6.89 0.35 -3.92
C VAL A 56 6.72 -0.21 -2.52
N PHE A 57 6.65 0.69 -1.54
CA PHE A 57 6.19 0.36 -0.20
C PHE A 57 4.73 0.75 -0.09
N ILE A 58 3.87 -0.23 0.20
CA ILE A 58 2.43 -0.04 0.31
C ILE A 58 2.04 -0.25 1.77
N ASP A 59 1.58 0.81 2.42
CA ASP A 59 1.01 0.78 3.75
C ASP A 59 -0.51 0.88 3.65
N VAL A 60 -1.23 0.01 4.36
CA VAL A 60 -2.69 -0.07 4.32
C VAL A 60 -3.22 0.06 5.73
N VAL A 61 -4.03 1.09 5.94
CA VAL A 61 -4.75 1.35 7.18
C VAL A 61 -6.15 0.77 7.04
N PHE A 62 -6.53 -0.11 7.95
CA PHE A 62 -7.90 -0.57 8.12
C PHE A 62 -8.53 0.07 9.35
N SER A 63 -9.81 0.40 9.25
CA SER A 63 -10.68 0.71 10.39
C SER A 63 -12.04 0.04 10.15
N PRO A 64 -12.60 -0.63 11.18
CA PRO A 64 -14.00 -1.07 11.14
C PRO A 64 -15.02 0.07 11.04
N THR A 65 -14.68 1.28 11.49
CA THR A 65 -15.65 2.37 11.68
C THR A 65 -15.39 3.59 10.82
N TRP A 66 -14.12 3.96 10.61
CA TRP A 66 -13.72 5.22 9.97
C TRP A 66 -14.36 6.47 10.60
N GLU A 67 -14.80 6.37 11.87
CA GLU A 67 -15.43 7.48 12.60
C GLU A 67 -14.38 8.49 13.09
N ASP A 68 -14.80 9.75 13.20
CA ASP A 68 -13.95 10.80 13.74
C ASP A 68 -13.51 10.47 15.18
N GLY A 69 -12.19 10.34 15.37
CA GLY A 69 -11.59 10.05 16.67
C GLY A 69 -11.55 8.56 17.05
N ALA A 70 -11.88 7.66 16.12
CA ALA A 70 -11.66 6.23 16.30
C ALA A 70 -10.17 5.91 16.56
N ASP A 71 -9.91 4.98 17.48
CA ASP A 71 -8.58 4.46 17.81
C ASP A 71 -8.40 3.00 17.36
N ASP A 72 -9.29 2.52 16.50
CA ASP A 72 -9.37 1.14 16.00
C ASP A 72 -8.54 0.90 14.72
N HIS A 73 -7.76 1.90 14.30
CA HIS A 73 -6.92 1.83 13.12
C HIS A 73 -5.80 0.80 13.30
N VAL A 74 -5.64 -0.08 12.32
CA VAL A 74 -4.52 -1.03 12.23
C VAL A 74 -3.81 -0.85 10.89
N THR A 75 -2.48 -0.77 10.91
CA THR A 75 -1.69 -0.56 9.70
C THR A 75 -0.82 -1.77 9.38
N PHE A 76 -0.99 -2.28 8.17
CA PHE A 76 -0.09 -3.25 7.53
C PHE A 76 0.87 -2.52 6.59
N GLY A 77 2.01 -3.15 6.31
CA GLY A 77 2.96 -2.66 5.31
C GLY A 77 3.54 -3.80 4.51
N CYS A 78 3.82 -3.58 3.22
CA CYS A 78 4.61 -4.47 2.40
C CYS A 78 5.56 -3.70 1.49
N ARG A 79 6.62 -4.39 1.06
CA ARG A 79 7.49 -3.98 -0.04
C ARG A 79 7.17 -4.84 -1.25
N VAL A 80 6.98 -4.21 -2.40
CA VAL A 80 6.81 -4.85 -3.70
C VAL A 80 7.93 -4.38 -4.62
N GLY A 81 8.64 -5.31 -5.24
CA GLY A 81 9.77 -4.98 -6.11
C GLY A 81 10.49 -6.22 -6.63
N PRO A 82 11.63 -6.05 -7.32
CA PRO A 82 12.40 -7.16 -7.87
C PRO A 82 12.78 -8.17 -6.78
N ILE A 83 12.80 -9.44 -7.19
CA ILE A 83 13.43 -10.55 -6.48
C ILE A 83 14.45 -11.18 -7.44
N GLU A 84 15.67 -11.37 -6.96
CA GLU A 84 16.75 -11.97 -7.74
C GLU A 84 16.32 -13.32 -8.33
N GLY A 85 16.51 -13.47 -9.65
CA GLY A 85 16.16 -14.68 -10.38
C GLY A 85 14.68 -14.87 -10.67
N GLN A 86 13.83 -13.85 -10.45
CA GLN A 86 12.41 -13.87 -10.84
C GLN A 86 12.11 -12.83 -11.91
N GLU A 87 11.23 -13.21 -12.85
CA GLU A 87 10.77 -12.32 -13.93
C GLU A 87 9.73 -11.29 -13.47
N HIS A 88 9.10 -11.54 -12.32
CA HIS A 88 8.02 -10.73 -11.78
C HIS A 88 8.38 -10.22 -10.37
N PRO A 89 7.84 -9.05 -9.97
CA PRO A 89 8.06 -8.54 -8.63
C PRO A 89 7.39 -9.46 -7.61
N GLY A 90 7.96 -9.53 -6.42
CA GLY A 90 7.32 -10.16 -5.28
C GLY A 90 6.96 -9.16 -4.21
N ALA A 91 5.91 -9.49 -3.45
CA ALA A 91 5.48 -8.73 -2.30
C ALA A 91 5.93 -9.41 -1.00
N SER A 92 6.36 -8.63 -0.01
CA SER A 92 6.79 -9.13 1.29
C SER A 92 6.32 -8.19 2.39
N LEU A 93 5.73 -8.76 3.46
CA LEU A 93 5.33 -8.00 4.64
C LEU A 93 6.53 -7.32 5.30
N MET A 94 6.27 -6.10 5.75
CA MET A 94 7.17 -5.22 6.51
C MET A 94 6.42 -4.72 7.76
N THR A 95 7.07 -3.89 8.57
CA THR A 95 6.36 -3.13 9.60
C THR A 95 5.49 -2.07 8.92
N GLY A 96 4.21 -2.00 9.28
CA GLY A 96 3.29 -1.02 8.71
C GLY A 96 3.68 0.42 9.04
N ALA A 97 3.65 1.28 8.02
CA ALA A 97 3.93 2.71 8.09
C ALA A 97 5.24 3.07 8.83
N GLU A 98 6.29 2.26 8.65
CA GLU A 98 7.61 2.46 9.25
C GLU A 98 8.25 3.78 8.79
N ALA A 99 7.99 4.19 7.55
CA ALA A 99 8.48 5.46 6.99
C ALA A 99 7.71 6.70 7.49
N PHE A 100 6.64 6.52 8.27
CA PHE A 100 5.82 7.62 8.78
C PHE A 100 6.02 7.77 10.28
N ALA A 101 5.92 9.01 10.78
CA ALA A 101 5.79 9.24 12.22
C ALA A 101 4.55 8.55 12.78
N ASP A 102 4.54 8.27 14.08
CA ASP A 102 3.34 7.78 14.75
C ASP A 102 2.26 8.87 14.78
N GLY A 103 1.01 8.45 14.62
CA GLY A 103 -0.13 9.35 14.63
C GLY A 103 -1.45 8.59 14.54
N PRO A 104 -2.58 9.24 14.90
CA PRO A 104 -3.88 8.58 14.99
C PRO A 104 -4.29 7.85 13.71
N LEU A 105 -3.97 8.43 12.54
CA LEU A 105 -4.28 7.83 11.25
C LEU A 105 -3.69 6.43 11.08
N PHE A 106 -2.45 6.19 11.50
CA PHE A 106 -1.81 4.88 11.36
C PHE A 106 -2.14 3.92 12.52
N GLY A 107 -2.75 4.44 13.59
CA GLY A 107 -3.13 3.67 14.77
C GLY A 107 -2.05 2.69 15.21
N ARG A 108 -2.43 1.41 15.31
CA ARG A 108 -1.49 0.33 15.59
C ARG A 108 -0.78 -0.14 14.32
N LYS A 109 0.47 0.28 14.17
CA LYS A 109 1.42 -0.24 13.17
C LYS A 109 1.82 -1.68 13.51
N LEU A 110 1.46 -2.63 12.66
CA LEU A 110 1.78 -4.05 12.89
C LEU A 110 3.22 -4.33 12.49
N SER A 111 3.95 -5.08 13.33
CA SER A 111 5.19 -5.74 12.88
C SER A 111 4.88 -6.82 11.86
N ARG A 112 5.88 -7.26 11.10
CA ARG A 112 5.74 -8.39 10.16
C ARG A 112 5.13 -9.63 10.81
N GLU A 113 5.57 -10.00 12.00
CA GLU A 113 5.10 -11.20 12.73
C GLU A 113 3.63 -11.04 13.19
N GLN A 114 3.27 -9.82 13.62
CA GLN A 114 1.89 -9.51 13.98
C GLN A 114 0.99 -9.54 12.75
N ALA A 115 1.44 -8.98 11.63
CA ALA A 115 0.71 -9.00 10.37
C ALA A 115 0.49 -10.43 9.85
N LEU A 116 1.53 -11.29 9.91
CA LEU A 116 1.44 -12.70 9.50
C LEU A 116 0.39 -13.52 10.27
N SER A 117 0.06 -13.12 11.49
CA SER A 117 -0.94 -13.79 12.34
C SER A 117 -2.27 -13.04 12.42
N HIS A 118 -2.42 -11.92 11.72
CA HIS A 118 -3.59 -11.06 11.84
C HIS A 118 -4.77 -11.58 10.98
N PRO A 119 -6.02 -11.56 11.49
CA PRO A 119 -7.20 -12.03 10.74
C PRO A 119 -7.45 -11.29 9.42
N LEU A 120 -7.08 -10.01 9.33
CA LEU A 120 -7.22 -9.18 8.13
C LEU A 120 -6.10 -9.39 7.07
N LEU A 121 -5.17 -10.32 7.29
CA LEU A 121 -4.09 -10.55 6.32
C LEU A 121 -4.60 -10.89 4.90
N PRO A 122 -5.68 -11.67 4.70
CA PRO A 122 -6.23 -11.90 3.36
C PRO A 122 -6.81 -10.64 2.71
N ASP A 123 -7.47 -9.77 3.50
CA ASP A 123 -7.99 -8.49 3.02
C ASP A 123 -6.87 -7.54 2.64
N PHE A 124 -5.79 -7.51 3.43
CA PHE A 124 -4.57 -6.76 3.11
C PHE A 124 -4.01 -7.15 1.74
N TRP A 125 -3.82 -8.44 1.48
CA TRP A 125 -3.29 -8.88 0.19
C TRP A 125 -4.26 -8.61 -0.97
N SER A 126 -5.55 -8.81 -0.76
CA SER A 126 -6.57 -8.49 -1.76
C SER A 126 -6.55 -7.00 -2.13
N LEU A 127 -6.33 -6.12 -1.15
CA LEU A 127 -6.20 -4.69 -1.39
C LEU A 127 -4.88 -4.34 -2.09
N VAL A 128 -3.76 -4.93 -1.67
CA VAL A 128 -2.47 -4.73 -2.35
C VAL A 128 -2.55 -5.13 -3.82
N ASP A 129 -3.11 -6.30 -4.12
CA ASP A 129 -3.34 -6.74 -5.50
C ASP A 129 -4.24 -5.76 -6.25
N HIS A 130 -5.31 -5.27 -5.61
CA HIS A 130 -6.22 -4.30 -6.20
C HIS A 130 -5.52 -2.97 -6.53
N VAL A 131 -4.68 -2.44 -5.62
CA VAL A 131 -3.89 -1.23 -5.83
C VAL A 131 -2.87 -1.44 -6.96
N LEU A 132 -2.14 -2.54 -6.96
CA LEU A 132 -1.13 -2.86 -7.98
C LEU A 132 -1.71 -2.96 -9.41
N VAL A 133 -3.00 -3.30 -9.54
CA VAL A 133 -3.68 -3.45 -10.84
C VAL A 133 -4.45 -2.20 -11.26
N ASN A 134 -5.05 -1.47 -10.31
CA ASN A 134 -6.04 -0.43 -10.62
C ASN A 134 -5.58 0.99 -10.31
N ASP A 135 -4.59 1.20 -9.44
CA ASP A 135 -3.97 2.52 -9.31
C ASP A 135 -2.96 2.71 -10.44
N GLU A 136 -3.22 3.65 -11.35
CA GLU A 136 -2.39 3.84 -12.53
C GLU A 136 -0.94 4.22 -12.20
N VAL A 137 -0.72 5.05 -11.18
CA VAL A 137 0.63 5.49 -10.80
C VAL A 137 1.41 4.32 -10.21
N VAL A 138 0.80 3.56 -9.31
CA VAL A 138 1.45 2.39 -8.69
C VAL A 138 1.70 1.30 -9.73
N ARG A 139 0.68 0.98 -10.55
CA ARG A 139 0.77 -0.03 -11.61
C ARG A 139 1.87 0.32 -12.59
N ASP A 140 1.89 1.55 -13.10
CA ASP A 140 2.85 1.95 -14.11
C ASP A 140 4.27 2.04 -13.53
N HIS A 141 4.42 2.34 -12.23
CA HIS A 141 5.72 2.30 -11.56
C HIS A 141 6.31 0.88 -11.45
N ILE A 142 5.47 -0.15 -11.28
CA ILE A 142 5.90 -1.54 -11.07
C ILE A 142 5.85 -2.38 -12.34
N TYR A 143 4.90 -2.15 -13.23
CA TYR A 143 4.67 -2.94 -14.45
C TYR A 143 4.85 -2.13 -15.74
N GLY A 144 5.24 -0.86 -15.63
CA GLY A 144 5.46 0.00 -16.79
C GLY A 144 6.61 -0.47 -17.69
N PRO A 145 6.64 0.02 -18.94
CA PRO A 145 7.58 -0.45 -19.97
C PRO A 145 9.06 -0.20 -19.64
N ASP A 146 9.33 0.77 -18.75
CA ASP A 146 10.68 1.15 -18.34
C ASP A 146 11.18 0.36 -17.13
N VAL A 147 10.34 -0.49 -16.52
CA VAL A 147 10.73 -1.30 -15.37
C VAL A 147 11.69 -2.40 -15.79
N ARG A 148 12.80 -2.49 -15.06
CA ARG A 148 13.80 -3.56 -15.20
C ARG A 148 13.84 -4.34 -13.90
N PHE A 149 13.49 -5.62 -13.97
CA PHE A 149 13.83 -6.58 -12.93
C PHE A 149 15.23 -7.10 -13.27
N ALA A 150 16.19 -6.85 -12.36
CA ALA A 150 17.60 -7.16 -12.54
C ALA A 150 17.87 -8.67 -12.52
#